data_AF-A0A7S2IAE5-F1
#
_entry.id   AF-A0A7S2IAE5-F1
#
_cell.length_a   1.000
_cell.length_b   1.000
_cell.length_c   1.000
_cell.angle_alpha   90.00
_cell.angle_beta   90.00
_cell.angle_gamma   90.00
#
_symmetry.space_group_name_H-M   'P 1'
#
loop_
_entity.id
_entity.type
_entity.pdbx_description
1 polymer ?
#
loop_
_entity_poly.entity_id
_entity_poly.type
_entity_poly.pdbx_seq_one_letter_code
_entity_poly.pdbx_strand_id
1 'polypeptide(L)'
;QTCGTREAGFSGKAMKAVNYSLPELKEGGYSATDMRDASYGGTNMRAAGYTAKELKVAGYSASEMRLAGYSALEMCEAGFSAKKLKLAAFRAEDMEATGWSVEVLKNAGYDAAELREAGRTIHELQAVGFDLNELKTAGFSTTELQGVGFSAEELRKTGTSLADLASAGSTVAQLKQAGISAIGLKAEGIPLVEMKNAGYTPKDLKQAGFSAAELHEVGFPAYELTAVEFSASELKAGGYFNAEELKEAGCNVKELKAGGYSAKDLRRCGYAAKELNAEDEFTVKEMREGGYSALELKEADVTAVDLRFGGFSAKQLKGAGFDAADLTAAGYSSQELYAKGKGFSPSEMRDAGHTARQLRGAGVAVAMLTEAGDLLAELK
;
A
#
# COMPACT_ATOMS: atom_id res chain seq x y z
N GLN A 1 35.74 15.30 77.11
CA GLN A 1 36.71 14.22 77.44
C GLN A 1 36.18 12.86 76.97
N THR A 2 35.92 12.69 75.68
CA THR A 2 35.38 11.42 75.15
C THR A 2 36.46 10.43 74.73
N CYS A 3 37.67 10.90 74.42
CA CYS A 3 38.79 10.03 74.02
C CYS A 3 39.15 8.97 75.09
N GLY A 4 39.00 9.30 76.39
CA GLY A 4 39.35 8.37 77.47
C GLY A 4 38.30 7.32 77.82
N THR A 5 37.05 7.46 77.34
CA THR A 5 35.96 6.55 77.75
C THR A 5 35.99 5.24 76.98
N ARG A 6 36.44 5.26 75.72
CA ARG A 6 36.64 4.03 74.95
C ARG A 6 37.84 3.24 75.48
N GLU A 7 38.94 3.92 75.79
CA GLU A 7 40.13 3.32 76.40
C GLU A 7 39.83 2.73 77.79
N ALA A 8 38.91 3.33 78.54
CA ALA A 8 38.41 2.81 79.81
C ALA A 8 37.41 1.65 79.68
N GLY A 9 37.11 1.17 78.46
CA GLY A 9 36.30 -0.02 78.21
C GLY A 9 34.77 0.20 78.23
N PHE A 10 34.29 1.45 78.23
CA PHE A 10 32.85 1.72 78.20
C PHE A 10 32.27 1.42 76.81
N SER A 11 31.20 0.61 76.75
CA SER A 11 30.50 0.29 75.50
C SER A 11 29.68 1.48 74.98
N GLY A 12 29.43 1.53 73.67
CA GLY A 12 28.57 2.55 73.07
C GLY A 12 27.16 2.60 73.69
N LYS A 13 26.64 1.44 74.14
CA LYS A 13 25.35 1.34 74.84
C LYS A 13 25.37 2.00 76.22
N ALA A 14 26.48 1.85 76.95
CA ALA A 14 26.66 2.51 78.24
C ALA A 14 26.72 4.04 78.06
N MET A 15 27.44 4.51 77.04
CA MET A 15 27.57 5.95 76.78
C MET A 15 26.27 6.58 76.28
N LYS A 16 25.47 5.84 75.50
CA LYS A 16 24.11 6.24 75.11
C LYS A 16 23.20 6.46 76.33
N ALA A 17 23.33 5.63 77.36
CA ALA A 17 22.52 5.71 78.58
C ALA A 17 22.85 6.93 79.45
N VAL A 18 24.07 7.48 79.32
CA VAL A 18 24.51 8.69 80.01
C VAL A 18 24.47 9.94 79.11
N ASN A 19 23.67 9.90 78.04
CA ASN A 19 23.36 11.03 77.15
C ASN A 19 24.54 11.65 76.38
N TYR A 20 25.61 10.89 76.10
CA TYR A 20 26.60 11.37 75.11
C TYR A 20 25.99 11.41 73.72
N SER A 21 26.27 12.49 72.98
CA SER A 21 25.82 12.62 71.61
C SER A 21 26.67 11.72 70.69
N LEU A 22 26.06 11.26 69.61
CA LEU A 22 26.70 10.39 68.62
C LEU A 22 27.96 11.03 67.96
N PRO A 23 27.99 12.35 67.64
CA PRO A 23 29.21 13.03 67.21
C PRO A 23 30.33 13.00 68.25
N GLU A 24 30.02 13.25 69.53
CA GLU A 24 31.01 13.20 70.62
C GLU A 24 31.58 11.79 70.80
N LEU A 25 30.77 10.76 70.61
CA LEU A 25 31.22 9.36 70.60
C LEU A 25 32.12 9.07 69.40
N LYS A 26 31.81 9.61 68.22
CA LYS A 26 32.68 9.49 67.05
C LYS A 26 34.05 10.14 67.29
N GLU A 27 34.06 11.36 67.83
CA GLU A 27 35.29 12.06 68.23
C GLU A 27 36.06 11.33 69.34
N GLY A 28 35.35 10.64 70.23
CA GLY A 28 35.91 9.75 71.25
C GLY A 28 36.47 8.44 70.71
N GLY A 29 36.50 8.27 69.38
CA GLY A 29 37.07 7.12 68.70
C GLY A 29 36.18 5.88 68.68
N TYR A 30 34.89 5.98 69.03
CA TYR A 30 33.96 4.86 68.89
C TYR A 30 33.74 4.52 67.41
N SER A 31 33.77 3.23 67.08
CA SER A 31 33.59 2.74 65.73
C SER A 31 32.11 2.63 65.36
N ALA A 32 31.80 2.55 64.06
CA ALA A 32 30.43 2.28 63.61
C ALA A 32 29.88 0.93 64.12
N THR A 33 30.74 -0.06 64.38
CA THR A 33 30.35 -1.34 64.99
C THR A 33 29.89 -1.15 66.42
N ASP A 34 30.65 -0.37 67.21
CA ASP A 34 30.28 -0.04 68.60
C ASP A 34 28.90 0.65 68.66
N MET A 35 28.61 1.51 67.69
CA MET A 35 27.32 2.20 67.59
C MET A 35 26.20 1.27 67.10
N ARG A 36 26.50 0.33 66.20
CA ARG A 36 25.52 -0.67 65.77
C ARG A 36 25.10 -1.58 66.89
N ASP A 37 26.05 -2.03 67.71
CA ASP A 37 25.79 -2.85 68.90
C ASP A 37 24.99 -2.07 69.96
N ALA A 38 25.16 -0.75 70.00
CA ALA A 38 24.32 0.18 70.76
C ALA A 38 22.96 0.50 70.10
N SER A 39 22.62 -0.21 69.02
CA SER A 39 21.36 -0.12 68.27
C SER A 39 21.09 1.28 67.69
N TYR A 40 22.12 1.98 67.23
CA TYR A 40 21.93 3.20 66.45
C TYR A 40 21.55 2.87 65.00
N GLY A 41 20.51 3.52 64.48
CA GLY A 41 20.10 3.40 63.08
C GLY A 41 21.01 4.18 62.14
N GLY A 42 21.07 3.79 60.86
CA GLY A 42 21.95 4.40 59.86
C GLY A 42 21.76 5.91 59.68
N THR A 43 20.53 6.44 59.86
CA THR A 43 20.22 7.88 59.81
C THR A 43 21.01 8.67 60.86
N ASN A 44 21.01 8.17 62.09
CA ASN A 44 21.73 8.78 63.21
C ASN A 44 23.25 8.70 62.98
N MET A 45 23.71 7.57 62.43
CA MET A 45 25.12 7.39 62.07
C MET A 45 25.56 8.40 61.00
N ARG A 46 24.75 8.63 59.98
CA ARG A 46 25.05 9.61 58.93
C ARG A 46 25.08 11.04 59.47
N ALA A 47 24.09 11.41 60.28
CA ALA A 47 24.04 12.72 60.93
C ALA A 47 25.25 12.98 61.83
N ALA A 48 25.82 11.92 62.42
CA ALA A 48 27.04 11.97 63.21
C ALA A 48 28.33 11.96 62.38
N GLY A 49 28.21 11.96 61.05
CA GLY A 49 29.32 12.03 60.11
C GLY A 49 30.01 10.71 59.85
N TYR A 50 29.49 9.55 60.28
CA TYR A 50 30.05 8.27 59.86
C TYR A 50 29.95 8.09 58.34
N THR A 51 30.97 7.48 57.74
CA THR A 51 31.06 7.28 56.29
C THR A 51 30.42 5.97 55.89
N ALA A 52 30.04 5.86 54.60
CA ALA A 52 29.49 4.61 54.07
C ALA A 52 30.43 3.41 54.27
N LYS A 53 31.75 3.64 54.17
CA LYS A 53 32.78 2.60 54.38
C LYS A 53 32.78 2.09 55.83
N GLU A 54 32.68 2.98 56.81
CA GLU A 54 32.59 2.61 58.23
C GLU A 54 31.33 1.79 58.51
N LEU A 55 30.17 2.21 57.98
CA LEU A 55 28.90 1.49 58.15
C LEU A 55 28.92 0.12 57.47
N LYS A 56 29.52 0.00 56.29
CA LYS A 56 29.69 -1.29 55.62
C LYS A 56 30.51 -2.27 56.45
N VAL A 57 31.61 -1.80 57.07
CA VAL A 57 32.45 -2.63 57.95
C VAL A 57 31.68 -3.04 59.21
N ALA A 58 30.87 -2.14 59.76
CA ALA A 58 29.96 -2.44 60.87
C ALA A 58 28.79 -3.36 60.45
N GLY A 59 28.67 -3.67 59.16
CA GLY A 59 27.73 -4.62 58.58
C GLY A 59 26.33 -4.07 58.28
N TYR A 60 26.15 -2.74 58.27
CA TYR A 60 24.90 -2.15 57.78
C TYR A 60 24.69 -2.55 56.32
N SER A 61 23.48 -2.96 55.98
CA SER A 61 23.08 -3.35 54.64
C SER A 61 22.97 -2.13 53.72
N ALA A 62 23.08 -2.36 52.42
CA ALA A 62 22.90 -1.29 51.44
C ALA A 62 21.51 -0.64 51.51
N SER A 63 20.47 -1.40 51.85
CA SER A 63 19.11 -0.90 52.03
C SER A 63 18.99 0.02 53.24
N GLU A 64 19.56 -0.36 54.39
CA GLU A 64 19.61 0.50 55.59
C GLU A 64 20.33 1.81 55.30
N MET A 65 21.43 1.73 54.55
CA MET A 65 22.23 2.92 54.20
C MET A 65 21.51 3.81 53.17
N ARG A 66 20.81 3.23 52.19
CA ARG A 66 19.95 4.02 51.28
C ARG A 66 18.87 4.79 52.05
N LEU A 67 18.17 4.13 52.98
CA LEU A 67 17.16 4.76 53.82
C LEU A 67 17.75 5.82 54.77
N ALA A 68 19.01 5.64 55.17
CA ALA A 68 19.77 6.65 55.89
C ALA A 68 20.23 7.84 55.01
N GLY A 69 20.01 7.75 53.69
CA GLY A 69 20.26 8.78 52.71
C GLY A 69 21.62 8.71 52.02
N TYR A 70 22.46 7.70 52.31
CA TYR A 70 23.73 7.55 51.59
C TYR A 70 23.47 7.37 50.09
N SER A 71 24.16 8.17 49.29
CA SER A 71 24.08 8.17 47.83
C SER A 71 24.73 6.93 47.23
N ALA A 72 24.34 6.57 46.01
CA ALA A 72 24.96 5.46 45.31
C ALA A 72 26.48 5.63 45.11
N LEU A 73 26.97 6.87 44.92
CA LEU A 73 28.40 7.18 44.83
C LEU A 73 29.13 6.84 46.13
N GLU A 74 28.63 7.32 47.28
CA GLU A 74 29.21 6.99 48.59
C GLU A 74 29.25 5.47 48.82
N MET A 75 28.21 4.76 48.38
CA MET A 75 28.15 3.31 48.48
C MET A 75 29.13 2.60 47.53
N CYS A 76 29.29 3.11 46.30
CA CYS A 76 30.27 2.62 45.34
C CYS A 76 31.71 2.80 45.87
N GLU A 77 32.03 3.98 46.41
CA GLU A 77 33.33 4.27 47.02
C GLU A 77 33.60 3.43 48.29
N ALA A 78 32.55 3.10 49.04
CA ALA A 78 32.62 2.11 50.11
C ALA A 78 32.81 0.66 49.60
N GLY A 79 32.75 0.44 48.29
CA GLY A 79 32.97 -0.82 47.60
C GLY A 79 31.74 -1.73 47.55
N PHE A 80 30.53 -1.18 47.62
CA PHE A 80 29.33 -1.97 47.28
C PHE A 80 29.30 -2.21 45.76
N SER A 81 28.90 -3.42 45.35
CA SER A 81 28.71 -3.72 43.93
C SER A 81 27.38 -3.18 43.42
N ALA A 82 27.30 -2.91 42.12
CA ALA A 82 26.07 -2.47 41.46
C ALA A 82 24.87 -3.39 41.75
N LYS A 83 25.08 -4.71 41.76
CA LYS A 83 24.05 -5.71 42.12
C LYS A 83 23.52 -5.52 43.54
N LYS A 84 24.38 -5.19 44.51
CA LYS A 84 23.93 -4.91 45.88
C LYS A 84 23.13 -3.61 45.97
N LEU A 85 23.49 -2.59 45.18
CA LEU A 85 22.74 -1.33 45.13
C LEU A 85 21.37 -1.54 44.46
N LYS A 86 21.33 -2.32 43.38
CA LYS A 86 20.08 -2.72 42.72
C LYS A 86 19.13 -3.41 43.70
N LEU A 87 19.62 -4.42 44.43
CA LEU A 87 18.84 -5.14 45.45
C LEU A 87 18.43 -4.24 46.62
N ALA A 88 19.19 -3.18 46.90
CA ALA A 88 18.83 -2.16 47.87
C ALA A 88 17.79 -1.16 47.35
N ALA A 89 17.31 -1.31 46.11
CA ALA A 89 16.37 -0.43 45.43
C ALA A 89 16.90 0.98 45.15
N PHE A 90 18.19 1.10 44.81
CA PHE A 90 18.67 2.27 44.07
C PHE A 90 18.18 2.20 42.61
N ARG A 91 17.90 3.36 42.03
CA ARG A 91 17.49 3.50 40.63
C ARG A 91 18.71 3.55 39.72
N ALA A 92 18.51 3.26 38.44
CA ALA A 92 19.58 3.39 37.45
C ALA A 92 20.08 4.85 37.34
N GLU A 93 19.19 5.84 37.49
CA GLU A 93 19.54 7.27 37.56
C GLU A 93 20.56 7.57 38.67
N ASP A 94 20.40 6.94 39.85
CA ASP A 94 21.32 7.13 40.97
C ASP A 94 22.74 6.63 40.61
N MET A 95 22.86 5.74 39.62
CA MET A 95 24.14 5.16 39.20
C MET A 95 24.93 6.07 38.25
N GLU A 96 24.35 7.16 37.74
CA GLU A 96 25.06 8.05 36.80
C GLU A 96 26.34 8.61 37.43
N ALA A 97 26.24 9.05 38.69
CA ALA A 97 27.36 9.61 39.43
C ALA A 97 28.44 8.58 39.79
N THR A 98 28.15 7.27 39.75
CA THR A 98 29.14 6.22 40.11
C THR A 98 30.14 5.97 38.98
N GLY A 99 29.87 6.46 37.76
CA GLY A 99 30.71 6.22 36.58
C GLY A 99 30.67 4.76 36.08
N TRP A 100 29.73 3.94 36.55
CA TRP A 100 29.57 2.58 36.04
C TRP A 100 29.07 2.58 34.60
N SER A 101 29.66 1.70 33.78
CA SER A 101 29.21 1.49 32.41
C SER A 101 27.86 0.78 32.36
N VAL A 102 27.15 0.94 31.24
CA VAL A 102 25.86 0.26 31.00
C VAL A 102 26.01 -1.26 31.13
N GLU A 103 27.13 -1.83 30.72
CA GLU A 103 27.44 -3.26 30.86
C GLU A 103 27.44 -3.70 32.34
N VAL A 104 28.03 -2.88 33.23
CA VAL A 104 28.04 -3.17 34.67
C VAL A 104 26.62 -3.12 35.23
N LEU A 105 25.81 -2.15 34.78
CA LEU A 105 24.42 -2.02 35.22
C LEU A 105 23.54 -3.17 34.70
N LYS A 106 23.69 -3.57 33.43
CA LYS A 106 23.02 -4.74 32.87
C LYS A 106 23.35 -6.01 33.67
N ASN A 107 24.63 -6.25 33.93
CA ASN A 107 25.07 -7.40 34.73
C ASN A 107 24.63 -7.33 36.21
N ALA A 108 24.33 -6.13 36.71
CA ALA A 108 23.74 -5.95 38.03
C ALA A 108 22.24 -6.26 38.06
N GLY A 109 21.58 -6.37 36.90
CA GLY A 109 20.16 -6.66 36.75
C GLY A 109 19.28 -5.44 36.57
N TYR A 110 19.83 -4.31 36.08
CA TYR A 110 19.00 -3.22 35.55
C TYR A 110 18.53 -3.58 34.14
N ASP A 111 17.24 -3.41 33.88
CA ASP A 111 16.65 -3.68 32.56
C ASP A 111 16.73 -2.45 31.64
N ALA A 112 16.34 -2.63 30.37
CA ALA A 112 16.39 -1.57 29.38
C ALA A 112 15.46 -0.39 29.69
N ALA A 113 14.33 -0.61 30.40
CA ALA A 113 13.39 0.45 30.77
C ALA A 113 14.02 1.36 31.82
N GLU A 114 14.61 0.76 32.85
CA GLU A 114 15.30 1.50 33.91
C GLU A 114 16.51 2.26 33.37
N LEU A 115 17.26 1.67 32.44
CA LEU A 115 18.40 2.35 31.82
C LEU A 115 17.97 3.48 30.89
N ARG A 116 16.83 3.34 30.20
CA ARG A 116 16.22 4.43 29.42
C ARG A 116 15.79 5.59 30.32
N GLU A 117 15.15 5.31 31.46
CA GLU A 117 14.79 6.33 32.46
C GLU A 117 16.04 7.06 32.97
N ALA A 118 17.15 6.33 33.13
CA ALA A 118 18.48 6.88 33.43
C ALA A 118 19.17 7.57 32.24
N GLY A 119 18.44 7.89 31.17
CA GLY A 119 18.93 8.64 30.02
C GLY A 119 19.86 7.88 29.07
N ARG A 120 19.93 6.54 29.16
CA ARG A 120 20.72 5.74 28.20
C ARG A 120 20.03 5.66 26.85
N THR A 121 20.84 5.80 25.82
CA THR A 121 20.42 5.77 24.41
C THR A 121 20.26 4.33 23.92
N ILE A 122 19.48 4.13 22.86
CA ILE A 122 19.30 2.81 22.25
C ILE A 122 20.65 2.21 21.81
N HIS A 123 21.55 3.03 21.24
CA HIS A 123 22.88 2.56 20.82
C HIS A 123 23.72 2.00 21.98
N GLU A 124 23.70 2.66 23.15
CA GLU A 124 24.40 2.17 24.34
C GLU A 124 23.82 0.84 24.84
N LEU A 125 22.48 0.70 24.77
CA LEU A 125 21.80 -0.54 25.16
C LEU A 125 22.08 -1.68 24.17
N GLN A 126 22.07 -1.40 22.86
CA GLN A 126 22.44 -2.37 21.83
C GLN A 126 23.89 -2.83 21.97
N ALA A 127 24.82 -1.92 22.30
CA ALA A 127 26.24 -2.23 22.45
C ALA A 127 26.51 -3.25 23.56
N VAL A 128 25.65 -3.31 24.58
CA VAL A 128 25.70 -4.30 25.67
C VAL A 128 24.75 -5.48 25.44
N GLY A 129 24.16 -5.58 24.25
CA GLY A 129 23.36 -6.71 23.79
C GLY A 129 21.92 -6.74 24.29
N PHE A 130 21.29 -5.58 24.55
CA PHE A 130 19.82 -5.54 24.64
C PHE A 130 19.21 -5.73 23.25
N ASP A 131 18.23 -6.62 23.13
CA ASP A 131 17.58 -6.93 21.87
C ASP A 131 16.38 -6.01 21.56
N LEU A 132 15.84 -6.11 20.34
CA LEU A 132 14.71 -5.29 19.89
C LEU A 132 13.45 -5.45 20.76
N ASN A 133 13.17 -6.65 21.28
CA ASN A 133 12.00 -6.87 22.14
C ASN A 133 12.19 -6.21 23.50
N GLU A 134 13.40 -6.28 24.07
CA GLU A 134 13.74 -5.59 25.31
C GLU A 134 13.63 -4.07 25.15
N LEU A 135 14.15 -3.52 24.05
CA LEU A 135 14.05 -2.10 23.74
C LEU A 135 12.59 -1.64 23.52
N LYS A 136 11.79 -2.44 22.82
CA LYS A 136 10.36 -2.14 22.64
C LYS A 136 9.60 -2.20 23.96
N THR A 137 9.90 -3.20 24.80
CA THR A 137 9.31 -3.33 26.14
C THR A 137 9.74 -2.19 27.06
N ALA A 138 10.96 -1.68 26.88
CA ALA A 138 11.45 -0.46 27.53
C ALA A 138 10.72 0.82 27.07
N GLY A 139 9.85 0.71 26.05
CA GLY A 139 8.99 1.78 25.58
C GLY A 139 9.64 2.74 24.59
N PHE A 140 10.76 2.35 23.95
CA PHE A 140 11.26 3.07 22.78
C PHE A 140 10.24 2.97 21.65
N SER A 141 9.96 4.12 21.03
CA SER A 141 9.00 4.21 19.92
C SER A 141 9.54 3.57 18.64
N THR A 142 8.63 3.20 17.74
CA THR A 142 8.98 2.68 16.40
C THR A 142 9.90 3.64 15.65
N THR A 143 9.65 4.95 15.73
CA THR A 143 10.48 5.98 15.09
C THR A 143 11.91 6.01 15.65
N GLU A 144 12.07 5.93 16.98
CA GLU A 144 13.39 5.87 17.60
C GLU A 144 14.15 4.61 17.19
N LEU A 145 13.46 3.46 17.15
CA LEU A 145 14.05 2.18 16.74
C LEU A 145 14.47 2.19 15.26
N GLN A 146 13.66 2.76 14.37
CA GLN A 146 14.04 2.93 12.96
C GLN A 146 15.20 3.91 12.79
N GLY A 147 15.24 4.98 13.58
CA GLY A 147 16.32 5.97 13.58
C GLY A 147 17.69 5.38 13.88
N VAL A 148 17.76 4.28 14.64
CA VAL A 148 19.00 3.54 14.92
C VAL A 148 19.26 2.35 14.00
N GLY A 149 18.43 2.16 12.97
CA GLY A 149 18.66 1.18 11.91
C GLY A 149 17.86 -0.11 11.98
N PHE A 150 16.89 -0.26 12.91
CA PHE A 150 15.96 -1.40 12.84
C PHE A 150 15.03 -1.27 11.64
N SER A 151 14.94 -2.32 10.83
CA SER A 151 14.09 -2.37 9.65
C SER A 151 12.61 -2.53 10.02
N ALA A 152 11.71 -2.12 9.11
CA ALA A 152 10.28 -2.35 9.26
C ALA A 152 9.95 -3.85 9.40
N GLU A 153 10.72 -4.73 8.76
CA GLU A 153 10.55 -6.18 8.86
C GLU A 153 10.87 -6.70 10.28
N GLU A 154 11.98 -6.27 10.86
CA GLU A 154 12.35 -6.64 12.23
C GLU A 154 11.31 -6.15 13.24
N LEU A 155 10.85 -4.91 13.09
CA LEU A 155 9.79 -4.34 13.93
C LEU A 155 8.47 -5.08 13.76
N ARG A 156 8.13 -5.51 12.54
CA ARG A 156 6.93 -6.29 12.28
C ARG A 156 6.96 -7.64 12.99
N LYS A 157 8.13 -8.31 13.01
CA LYS A 157 8.34 -9.58 13.72
C LYS A 157 8.15 -9.46 15.23
N THR A 158 8.39 -8.28 15.80
CA THR A 158 8.12 -7.98 17.23
C THR A 158 6.69 -7.48 17.47
N GLY A 159 5.79 -7.62 16.49
CA GLY A 159 4.38 -7.30 16.62
C GLY A 159 4.05 -5.81 16.45
N THR A 160 4.93 -5.00 15.87
CA THR A 160 4.60 -3.61 15.54
C THR A 160 3.50 -3.58 14.47
N SER A 161 2.53 -2.68 14.64
CA SER A 161 1.40 -2.57 13.72
C SER A 161 1.81 -1.86 12.42
N LEU A 162 1.00 -2.01 11.37
CA LEU A 162 1.20 -1.28 10.13
C LEU A 162 1.09 0.24 10.35
N ALA A 163 0.08 0.68 11.11
CA ALA A 163 -0.13 2.09 11.43
C ALA A 163 1.09 2.71 12.14
N ASP A 164 1.72 1.97 13.07
CA ASP A 164 2.93 2.43 13.75
C ASP A 164 4.12 2.53 12.78
N LEU A 165 4.29 1.56 11.89
CA LEU A 165 5.36 1.58 10.88
C LEU A 165 5.17 2.72 9.88
N ALA A 166 3.95 2.96 9.42
CA ALA A 166 3.62 4.07 8.53
C ALA A 166 3.83 5.42 9.23
N SER A 167 3.38 5.57 10.48
CA SER A 167 3.57 6.78 11.28
C SER A 167 5.04 7.06 11.59
N ALA A 168 5.86 6.00 11.69
CA ALA A 168 7.31 6.12 11.85
C ALA A 168 8.04 6.50 10.55
N GLY A 169 7.33 6.60 9.42
CA GLY A 169 7.88 7.01 8.13
C GLY A 169 8.39 5.87 7.26
N SER A 170 7.96 4.63 7.51
CA SER A 170 8.32 3.50 6.65
C SER A 170 7.77 3.72 5.24
N THR A 171 8.63 3.61 4.24
CA THR A 171 8.24 3.64 2.82
C THR A 171 7.41 2.41 2.46
N VAL A 172 6.56 2.51 1.43
CA VAL A 172 5.76 1.37 0.95
C VAL A 172 6.62 0.18 0.53
N ALA A 173 7.83 0.42 -0.01
CA ALA A 173 8.78 -0.64 -0.33
C ALA A 173 9.27 -1.39 0.93
N GLN A 174 9.57 -0.66 2.01
CA GLN A 174 9.94 -1.27 3.29
C GLN A 174 8.76 -2.03 3.92
N LEU A 175 7.53 -1.50 3.83
CA LEU A 175 6.33 -2.17 4.29
C LEU A 175 6.08 -3.47 3.52
N LYS A 176 6.31 -3.48 2.20
CA LYS A 176 6.22 -4.67 1.36
C LYS A 176 7.26 -5.73 1.77
N GLN A 177 8.51 -5.33 2.01
CA GLN A 177 9.55 -6.21 2.52
C GLN A 177 9.22 -6.76 3.91
N ALA A 178 8.54 -5.97 4.74
CA ALA A 178 8.00 -6.39 6.02
C ALA A 178 6.78 -7.35 5.91
N GLY A 179 6.38 -7.75 4.70
CA GLY A 179 5.30 -8.70 4.46
C GLY A 179 3.89 -8.08 4.54
N ILE A 180 3.77 -6.75 4.46
CA ILE A 180 2.46 -6.09 4.43
C ILE A 180 1.81 -6.30 3.06
N SER A 181 0.54 -6.69 3.04
CA SER A 181 -0.22 -6.88 1.80
C SER A 181 -0.83 -5.55 1.30
N ALA A 182 -1.15 -5.48 0.01
CA ALA A 182 -1.87 -4.35 -0.56
C ALA A 182 -3.24 -4.10 0.13
N ILE A 183 -3.88 -5.14 0.68
CA ILE A 183 -5.11 -5.02 1.48
C ILE A 183 -4.87 -4.13 2.70
N GLY A 184 -3.80 -4.41 3.45
CA GLY A 184 -3.44 -3.62 4.63
C GLY A 184 -3.11 -2.18 4.27
N LEU A 185 -2.32 -1.97 3.21
CA LEU A 185 -1.98 -0.62 2.76
C LEU A 185 -3.22 0.18 2.31
N LYS A 186 -4.16 -0.45 1.61
CA LYS A 186 -5.41 0.20 1.17
C LYS A 186 -6.26 0.60 2.37
N ALA A 187 -6.33 -0.24 3.41
CA ALA A 187 -7.08 0.05 4.63
C ALA A 187 -6.51 1.26 5.39
N GLU A 188 -5.19 1.46 5.35
CA GLU A 188 -4.50 2.63 5.91
C GLU A 188 -4.55 3.86 4.99
N GLY A 189 -5.21 3.77 3.83
CA GLY A 189 -5.34 4.87 2.88
C GLY A 189 -4.05 5.21 2.12
N ILE A 190 -3.08 4.30 2.07
CA ILE A 190 -1.86 4.50 1.31
C ILE A 190 -2.20 4.57 -0.19
N PRO A 191 -1.66 5.55 -0.95
CA PRO A 191 -2.00 5.71 -2.36
C PRO A 191 -1.59 4.53 -3.24
N LEU A 192 -2.47 4.15 -4.18
CA LEU A 192 -2.23 3.07 -5.14
C LEU A 192 -0.94 3.27 -5.97
N VAL A 193 -0.64 4.51 -6.34
CA VAL A 193 0.59 4.85 -7.10
C VAL A 193 1.86 4.48 -6.32
N GLU A 194 1.87 4.65 -5.00
CA GLU A 194 3.01 4.26 -4.18
C GLU A 194 3.14 2.74 -4.09
N MET A 195 2.01 2.02 -4.04
CA MET A 195 2.01 0.56 -4.10
C MET A 195 2.56 0.06 -5.44
N LYS A 196 2.15 0.68 -6.56
CA LYS A 196 2.70 0.36 -7.89
C LYS A 196 4.21 0.60 -7.93
N ASN A 197 4.69 1.74 -7.43
CA ASN A 197 6.11 2.07 -7.40
C ASN A 197 6.93 1.14 -6.47
N ALA A 198 6.32 0.63 -5.40
CA ALA A 198 6.89 -0.43 -4.56
C ALA A 198 6.81 -1.83 -5.20
N GLY A 199 6.22 -1.94 -6.39
CA GLY A 199 6.14 -3.15 -7.20
C GLY A 199 5.04 -4.13 -6.77
N TYR A 200 3.98 -3.69 -6.08
CA TYR A 200 2.80 -4.54 -5.90
C TYR A 200 2.22 -4.87 -7.28
N THR A 201 1.94 -6.16 -7.49
CA THR A 201 1.48 -6.66 -8.79
C THR A 201 -0.01 -6.39 -8.98
N PRO A 202 -0.53 -6.37 -10.22
CA PRO A 202 -1.97 -6.32 -10.49
C PRO A 202 -2.76 -7.39 -9.71
N LYS A 203 -2.17 -8.57 -9.50
CA LYS A 203 -2.78 -9.65 -8.70
C LYS A 203 -2.97 -9.24 -7.24
N ASP A 204 -1.93 -8.67 -6.63
CA ASP A 204 -1.98 -8.20 -5.24
C ASP A 204 -3.03 -7.08 -5.09
N LEU A 205 -3.09 -6.18 -6.08
CA LEU A 205 -3.98 -5.04 -6.08
C LEU A 205 -5.44 -5.44 -6.35
N LYS A 206 -5.68 -6.40 -7.25
CA LYS A 206 -7.01 -7.00 -7.47
C LYS A 206 -7.50 -7.69 -6.20
N GLN A 207 -6.65 -8.43 -5.49
CA GLN A 207 -6.99 -9.05 -4.20
C GLN A 207 -7.27 -8.00 -3.12
N ALA A 208 -6.62 -6.83 -3.19
CA ALA A 208 -6.96 -5.66 -2.38
C ALA A 208 -8.25 -4.94 -2.80
N GLY A 209 -8.91 -5.42 -3.85
CA GLY A 209 -10.18 -4.88 -4.34
C GLY A 209 -10.03 -3.57 -5.09
N PHE A 210 -8.86 -3.29 -5.68
CA PHE A 210 -8.74 -2.22 -6.68
C PHE A 210 -9.41 -2.64 -7.98
N SER A 211 -10.19 -1.73 -8.56
CA SER A 211 -10.89 -1.88 -9.82
C SER A 211 -9.95 -1.71 -11.02
N ALA A 212 -10.35 -2.22 -12.18
CA ALA A 212 -9.62 -1.99 -13.42
C ALA A 212 -9.45 -0.49 -13.75
N ALA A 213 -10.41 0.36 -13.36
CA ALA A 213 -10.33 1.81 -13.51
C ALA A 213 -9.19 2.42 -12.69
N GLU A 214 -9.13 2.12 -11.39
CA GLU A 214 -8.07 2.61 -10.51
C GLU A 214 -6.68 2.14 -10.98
N LEU A 215 -6.59 0.90 -11.47
CA LEU A 215 -5.35 0.35 -12.03
C LEU A 215 -4.94 1.04 -13.34
N HIS A 216 -5.91 1.34 -14.20
CA HIS A 216 -5.68 2.08 -15.45
C HIS A 216 -5.19 3.51 -15.18
N GLU A 217 -5.76 4.19 -14.18
CA GLU A 217 -5.37 5.56 -13.81
C GLU A 217 -3.90 5.66 -13.38
N VAL A 218 -3.38 4.62 -12.72
CA VAL A 218 -1.94 4.54 -12.36
C VAL A 218 -1.09 3.92 -13.48
N GLY A 219 -1.68 3.63 -14.64
CA GLY A 219 -1.00 3.21 -15.87
C GLY A 219 -0.65 1.73 -15.94
N PHE A 220 -1.46 0.85 -15.35
CA PHE A 220 -1.38 -0.58 -15.69
C PHE A 220 -2.00 -0.80 -17.08
N PRO A 221 -1.35 -1.55 -17.97
CA PRO A 221 -1.89 -1.86 -19.29
C PRO A 221 -2.90 -3.02 -19.21
N ALA A 222 -3.82 -3.11 -20.18
CA ALA A 222 -4.87 -4.13 -20.20
C ALA A 222 -4.34 -5.57 -20.14
N TYR A 223 -3.20 -5.87 -20.79
CA TYR A 223 -2.65 -7.24 -20.80
C TYR A 223 -2.22 -7.73 -19.40
N GLU A 224 -1.78 -6.82 -18.53
CA GLU A 224 -1.46 -7.16 -17.15
C GLU A 224 -2.72 -7.45 -16.32
N LEU A 225 -3.84 -6.81 -16.68
CA LEU A 225 -5.13 -7.02 -16.03
C LEU A 225 -5.80 -8.31 -16.50
N THR A 226 -5.79 -8.61 -17.80
CA THR A 226 -6.35 -9.88 -18.31
C THR A 226 -5.56 -11.09 -17.79
N ALA A 227 -4.23 -10.97 -17.63
CA ALA A 227 -3.40 -11.99 -17.02
C ALA A 227 -3.77 -12.34 -15.56
N VAL A 228 -4.48 -11.43 -14.87
CA VAL A 228 -5.03 -11.66 -13.52
C VAL A 228 -6.56 -11.74 -13.53
N GLU A 229 -7.13 -12.14 -14.67
CA GLU A 229 -8.55 -12.47 -14.87
C GLU A 229 -9.50 -11.27 -14.70
N PHE A 230 -9.07 -10.04 -15.00
CA PHE A 230 -10.04 -8.97 -15.24
C PHE A 230 -10.81 -9.26 -16.53
N SER A 231 -12.13 -9.19 -16.45
CA SER A 231 -13.05 -9.42 -17.57
C SER A 231 -13.08 -8.23 -18.53
N ALA A 232 -13.50 -8.48 -19.77
CA ALA A 232 -13.69 -7.42 -20.76
C ALA A 232 -14.67 -6.32 -20.29
N SER A 233 -15.70 -6.67 -19.51
CA SER A 233 -16.62 -5.68 -18.93
C SER A 233 -15.95 -4.79 -17.87
N GLU A 234 -15.08 -5.36 -17.04
CA GLU A 234 -14.27 -4.59 -16.09
C GLU A 234 -13.27 -3.69 -16.82
N LEU A 235 -12.62 -4.17 -17.89
CA LEU A 235 -11.77 -3.33 -18.73
C LEU A 235 -12.57 -2.20 -19.39
N LYS A 236 -13.78 -2.47 -19.89
CA LYS A 236 -14.64 -1.43 -20.46
C LYS A 236 -14.97 -0.36 -19.44
N ALA A 237 -15.37 -0.78 -18.23
CA ALA A 237 -15.66 0.12 -17.12
C ALA A 237 -14.40 0.88 -16.67
N GLY A 238 -13.22 0.26 -16.80
CA GLY A 238 -11.91 0.84 -16.53
C GLY A 238 -11.42 1.86 -17.55
N GLY A 239 -12.15 2.06 -18.65
CA GLY A 239 -11.77 3.04 -19.67
C GLY A 239 -10.78 2.54 -20.71
N TYR A 240 -10.56 1.23 -20.82
CA TYR A 240 -9.71 0.65 -21.86
C TYR A 240 -10.42 0.71 -23.21
N PHE A 241 -10.06 1.68 -24.05
CA PHE A 241 -10.65 1.89 -25.37
C PHE A 241 -9.58 2.05 -26.46
N ASN A 242 -8.47 1.31 -26.37
CA ASN A 242 -7.44 1.24 -27.40
C ASN A 242 -7.42 -0.17 -28.02
N ALA A 243 -7.52 -0.28 -29.35
CA ALA A 243 -7.56 -1.57 -30.02
C ALA A 243 -6.24 -2.34 -29.94
N GLU A 244 -5.10 -1.67 -30.06
CA GLU A 244 -3.78 -2.32 -29.92
C GLU A 244 -3.64 -2.92 -28.53
N GLU A 245 -3.97 -2.13 -27.50
CA GLU A 245 -3.88 -2.57 -26.11
C GLU A 245 -4.82 -3.76 -25.80
N LEU A 246 -6.07 -3.72 -26.29
CA LEU A 246 -7.01 -4.83 -26.11
C LEU A 246 -6.58 -6.09 -26.88
N LYS A 247 -5.97 -5.94 -28.06
CA LYS A 247 -5.43 -7.06 -28.84
C LYS A 247 -4.20 -7.67 -28.17
N GLU A 248 -3.29 -6.85 -27.66
CA GLU A 248 -2.14 -7.30 -26.85
C GLU A 248 -2.60 -8.00 -25.57
N ALA A 249 -3.71 -7.55 -24.98
CA ALA A 249 -4.34 -8.21 -23.84
C ALA A 249 -4.98 -9.56 -24.17
N GLY A 250 -5.00 -9.95 -25.45
CA GLY A 250 -5.59 -11.20 -25.94
C GLY A 250 -7.12 -11.17 -26.02
N CYS A 251 -7.76 -10.01 -25.86
CA CYS A 251 -9.21 -9.89 -25.96
C CYS A 251 -9.66 -10.04 -27.42
N ASN A 252 -10.43 -11.08 -27.70
CA ASN A 252 -11.07 -11.23 -29.01
C ASN A 252 -12.40 -10.45 -29.09
N VAL A 253 -12.90 -10.23 -30.31
CA VAL A 253 -14.11 -9.44 -30.57
C VAL A 253 -15.34 -10.00 -29.85
N LYS A 254 -15.44 -11.33 -29.75
CA LYS A 254 -16.52 -12.02 -29.04
C LYS A 254 -16.51 -11.71 -27.54
N GLU A 255 -15.34 -11.80 -26.90
CA GLU A 255 -15.16 -11.44 -25.49
C GLU A 255 -15.46 -9.97 -25.24
N LEU A 256 -15.02 -9.09 -26.14
CA LEU A 256 -15.33 -7.66 -26.05
C LEU A 256 -16.84 -7.42 -26.18
N LYS A 257 -17.52 -8.07 -27.14
CA LYS A 257 -18.98 -7.98 -27.26
C LYS A 257 -19.69 -8.49 -26.01
N ALA A 258 -19.28 -9.64 -25.49
CA ALA A 258 -19.81 -10.20 -24.25
C ALA A 258 -19.53 -9.31 -23.02
N GLY A 259 -18.38 -8.63 -23.01
CA GLY A 259 -18.01 -7.58 -22.06
C GLY A 259 -18.77 -6.27 -22.25
N GLY A 260 -19.68 -6.21 -23.23
CA GLY A 260 -20.57 -5.09 -23.47
C GLY A 260 -19.99 -4.00 -24.37
N TYR A 261 -18.85 -4.20 -25.04
CA TYR A 261 -18.38 -3.27 -26.07
C TYR A 261 -19.35 -3.29 -27.25
N SER A 262 -19.89 -2.13 -27.60
CA SER A 262 -20.71 -1.97 -28.79
C SER A 262 -19.83 -1.84 -30.04
N ALA A 263 -20.40 -2.04 -31.23
CA ALA A 263 -19.70 -1.78 -32.49
C ALA A 263 -19.14 -0.34 -32.55
N LYS A 264 -19.86 0.63 -31.95
CA LYS A 264 -19.40 2.02 -31.80
C LYS A 264 -18.15 2.12 -30.93
N ASP A 265 -18.13 1.41 -29.81
CA ASP A 265 -17.00 1.40 -28.89
C ASP A 265 -15.78 0.80 -29.59
N LEU A 266 -15.93 -0.37 -30.23
CA LEU A 266 -14.86 -1.04 -30.95
C LEU A 266 -14.32 -0.18 -32.11
N ARG A 267 -15.21 0.52 -32.83
CA ARG A 267 -14.78 1.47 -33.85
C ARG A 267 -13.95 2.60 -33.26
N ARG A 268 -14.39 3.17 -32.14
CA ARG A 268 -13.63 4.22 -31.43
C ARG A 268 -12.28 3.70 -30.95
N CYS A 269 -12.20 2.42 -30.56
CA CYS A 269 -10.94 1.79 -30.19
C CYS A 269 -9.98 1.63 -31.39
N GLY A 270 -10.49 1.62 -32.63
CA GLY A 270 -9.70 1.42 -33.84
C GLY A 270 -9.87 0.04 -34.48
N TYR A 271 -10.89 -0.74 -34.11
CA TYR A 271 -11.20 -1.98 -34.82
C TYR A 271 -11.80 -1.68 -36.20
N ALA A 272 -11.37 -2.44 -37.20
CA ALA A 272 -11.91 -2.35 -38.55
C ALA A 272 -13.20 -3.19 -38.69
N ALA A 273 -14.05 -2.84 -39.67
CA ALA A 273 -15.27 -3.58 -39.97
C ALA A 273 -15.00 -5.08 -40.21
N LYS A 274 -13.90 -5.40 -40.90
CA LYS A 274 -13.48 -6.79 -41.19
C LYS A 274 -13.23 -7.61 -39.92
N GLU A 275 -12.73 -6.98 -38.87
CA GLU A 275 -12.45 -7.66 -37.61
C GLU A 275 -13.75 -7.94 -36.84
N LEU A 276 -14.75 -7.07 -36.96
CA LEU A 276 -16.07 -7.26 -36.33
C LEU A 276 -16.97 -8.21 -37.11
N ASN A 277 -16.79 -8.28 -38.44
CA ASN A 277 -17.51 -9.21 -39.30
C ASN A 277 -16.93 -10.63 -39.22
N ALA A 278 -15.69 -10.78 -38.72
CA ALA A 278 -15.15 -12.09 -38.41
C ALA A 278 -16.04 -12.78 -37.37
N GLU A 279 -16.43 -14.01 -37.65
CA GLU A 279 -17.26 -14.86 -36.78
C GLU A 279 -18.73 -14.42 -36.62
N ASP A 280 -19.24 -13.52 -37.47
CA ASP A 280 -20.63 -13.05 -37.46
C ASP A 280 -21.11 -12.51 -36.08
N GLU A 281 -20.16 -12.07 -35.24
CA GLU A 281 -20.46 -11.68 -33.86
C GLU A 281 -21.26 -10.38 -33.81
N PHE A 282 -21.00 -9.43 -34.71
CA PHE A 282 -21.79 -8.21 -34.86
C PHE A 282 -22.70 -8.24 -36.09
N THR A 283 -23.97 -7.91 -35.89
CA THR A 283 -24.91 -7.77 -37.00
C THR A 283 -24.59 -6.52 -37.82
N VAL A 284 -24.89 -6.56 -39.12
CA VAL A 284 -24.74 -5.39 -40.01
C VAL A 284 -25.48 -4.16 -39.49
N LYS A 285 -26.63 -4.35 -38.83
CA LYS A 285 -27.38 -3.26 -38.18
C LYS A 285 -26.59 -2.64 -37.03
N GLU A 286 -26.02 -3.44 -36.13
CA GLU A 286 -25.17 -2.95 -35.03
C GLU A 286 -23.94 -2.23 -35.56
N MET A 287 -23.30 -2.77 -36.61
CA MET A 287 -22.15 -2.13 -37.24
C MET A 287 -22.54 -0.78 -37.88
N ARG A 288 -23.67 -0.71 -38.58
CA ARG A 288 -24.21 0.54 -39.12
C ARG A 288 -24.49 1.57 -38.04
N GLU A 289 -25.11 1.16 -36.92
CA GLU A 289 -25.38 2.02 -35.77
C GLU A 289 -24.08 2.43 -35.03
N GLY A 290 -23.05 1.57 -35.08
CA GLY A 290 -21.67 1.87 -34.70
C GLY A 290 -20.95 2.84 -35.64
N GLY A 291 -21.58 3.14 -36.78
CA GLY A 291 -21.15 4.13 -37.76
C GLY A 291 -20.36 3.56 -38.93
N TYR A 292 -20.09 2.25 -38.98
CA TYR A 292 -19.40 1.64 -40.12
C TYR A 292 -20.18 1.91 -41.41
N SER A 293 -19.47 2.37 -42.42
CA SER A 293 -20.03 2.73 -43.72
C SER A 293 -20.27 1.48 -44.59
N ALA A 294 -21.12 1.63 -45.60
CA ALA A 294 -21.35 0.56 -46.57
C ALA A 294 -20.05 0.16 -47.32
N LEU A 295 -19.11 1.09 -47.50
CA LEU A 295 -17.81 0.81 -48.12
C LEU A 295 -16.94 -0.05 -47.20
N GLU A 296 -16.76 0.36 -45.94
CA GLU A 296 -15.98 -0.42 -44.96
C GLU A 296 -16.56 -1.83 -44.78
N LEU A 297 -17.88 -1.98 -44.80
CA LEU A 297 -18.55 -3.28 -44.71
C LEU A 297 -18.39 -4.11 -45.99
N LYS A 298 -18.43 -3.48 -47.17
CA LYS A 298 -18.13 -4.16 -48.43
C LYS A 298 -16.69 -4.68 -48.46
N GLU A 299 -15.73 -3.88 -48.00
CA GLU A 299 -14.31 -4.28 -47.86
C GLU A 299 -14.10 -5.35 -46.78
N ALA A 300 -15.05 -5.48 -45.85
CA ALA A 300 -15.17 -6.55 -44.88
C ALA A 300 -15.90 -7.80 -45.42
N ASP A 301 -16.10 -7.88 -46.74
CA ASP A 301 -16.75 -8.99 -47.45
C ASP A 301 -18.25 -9.16 -47.13
N VAL A 302 -18.92 -8.11 -46.63
CA VAL A 302 -20.39 -8.09 -46.40
C VAL A 302 -21.13 -7.87 -47.72
N THR A 303 -22.13 -8.72 -48.00
CA THR A 303 -22.84 -8.68 -49.28
C THR A 303 -23.86 -7.53 -49.37
N ALA A 304 -24.23 -7.14 -50.59
CA ALA A 304 -25.29 -6.15 -50.81
C ALA A 304 -26.64 -6.58 -50.19
N VAL A 305 -26.91 -7.89 -50.12
CA VAL A 305 -28.09 -8.47 -49.48
C VAL A 305 -28.06 -8.17 -47.97
N ASP A 306 -26.95 -8.48 -47.30
CA ASP A 306 -26.79 -8.27 -45.86
C ASP A 306 -26.80 -6.78 -45.49
N LEU A 307 -26.19 -5.95 -46.32
CA LEU A 307 -26.25 -4.48 -46.19
C LEU A 307 -27.68 -3.95 -46.31
N ARG A 308 -28.48 -4.49 -47.21
CA ARG A 308 -29.90 -4.14 -47.32
C ARG A 308 -30.66 -4.52 -46.07
N PHE A 309 -30.51 -5.76 -45.58
CA PHE A 309 -31.14 -6.21 -44.33
C PHE A 309 -30.65 -5.43 -43.10
N GLY A 310 -29.40 -4.99 -43.11
CA GLY A 310 -28.82 -4.09 -42.11
C GLY A 310 -29.34 -2.64 -42.17
N GLY A 311 -30.18 -2.30 -43.14
CA GLY A 311 -30.85 -0.99 -43.25
C GLY A 311 -30.05 0.07 -44.00
N PHE A 312 -29.11 -0.33 -44.86
CA PHE A 312 -28.48 0.60 -45.80
C PHE A 312 -29.39 0.88 -47.01
N SER A 313 -29.34 2.11 -47.51
CA SER A 313 -30.10 2.52 -48.70
C SER A 313 -29.34 2.20 -50.00
N ALA A 314 -30.08 2.00 -51.09
CA ALA A 314 -29.49 1.80 -52.43
C ALA A 314 -28.45 2.89 -52.79
N LYS A 315 -28.69 4.14 -52.39
CA LYS A 315 -27.74 5.25 -52.57
C LYS A 315 -26.42 5.02 -51.82
N GLN A 316 -26.47 4.53 -50.58
CA GLN A 316 -25.26 4.25 -49.79
C GLN A 316 -24.46 3.10 -50.40
N LEU A 317 -25.13 2.05 -50.89
CA LEU A 317 -24.44 0.93 -51.55
C LEU A 317 -23.87 1.33 -52.90
N LYS A 318 -24.59 2.15 -53.70
CA LYS A 318 -24.02 2.76 -54.91
C LYS A 318 -22.76 3.56 -54.58
N GLY A 319 -22.79 4.35 -53.51
CA GLY A 319 -21.63 5.11 -53.03
C GLY A 319 -20.47 4.23 -52.55
N ALA A 320 -20.74 3.01 -52.08
CA ALA A 320 -19.75 1.98 -51.77
C ALA A 320 -19.26 1.21 -53.01
N GLY A 321 -19.74 1.57 -54.21
CA GLY A 321 -19.33 0.99 -55.48
C GLY A 321 -19.98 -0.34 -55.82
N PHE A 322 -21.14 -0.66 -55.23
CA PHE A 322 -21.99 -1.72 -55.78
C PHE A 322 -22.74 -1.19 -57.01
N ASP A 323 -22.91 -2.04 -58.01
CA ASP A 323 -23.60 -1.66 -59.25
C ASP A 323 -25.11 -1.90 -59.19
N ALA A 324 -25.82 -1.54 -60.26
CA ALA A 324 -27.26 -1.72 -60.31
C ALA A 324 -27.68 -3.21 -60.28
N ALA A 325 -26.86 -4.12 -60.80
CA ALA A 325 -27.13 -5.54 -60.82
C ALA A 325 -26.98 -6.14 -59.42
N ASP A 326 -25.92 -5.77 -58.68
CA ASP A 326 -25.69 -6.15 -57.29
C ASP A 326 -26.91 -5.82 -56.41
N LEU A 327 -27.43 -4.59 -56.53
CA LEU A 327 -28.55 -4.14 -55.70
C LEU A 327 -29.89 -4.73 -56.17
N THR A 328 -30.01 -5.04 -57.46
CA THR A 328 -31.18 -5.77 -57.98
C THR A 328 -31.20 -7.19 -57.41
N ALA A 329 -30.07 -7.88 -57.43
CA ALA A 329 -29.91 -9.20 -56.82
C ALA A 329 -30.14 -9.16 -55.29
N ALA A 330 -29.73 -8.06 -54.64
CA ALA A 330 -30.03 -7.81 -53.22
C ALA A 330 -31.52 -7.52 -52.93
N GLY A 331 -32.34 -7.33 -53.96
CA GLY A 331 -33.78 -7.13 -53.84
C GLY A 331 -34.21 -5.67 -53.65
N TYR A 332 -33.40 -4.69 -54.04
CA TYR A 332 -33.86 -3.30 -54.15
C TYR A 332 -34.79 -3.13 -55.35
N SER A 333 -35.90 -2.43 -55.12
CA SER A 333 -36.88 -2.10 -56.16
C SER A 333 -36.35 -1.04 -57.13
N SER A 334 -36.92 -0.98 -58.33
CA SER A 334 -36.59 0.05 -59.32
C SER A 334 -36.77 1.47 -58.76
N GLN A 335 -37.75 1.68 -57.87
CA GLN A 335 -37.97 2.97 -57.22
C GLN A 335 -36.84 3.34 -56.25
N GLU A 336 -36.34 2.38 -55.48
CA GLU A 336 -35.21 2.59 -54.56
C GLU A 336 -33.89 2.80 -55.32
N LEU A 337 -33.68 2.06 -56.42
CA LEU A 337 -32.50 2.19 -57.29
C LEU A 337 -32.46 3.53 -58.02
N TYR A 338 -33.60 3.99 -58.57
CA TYR A 338 -33.67 5.27 -59.27
C TYR A 338 -33.58 6.46 -58.30
N ALA A 339 -34.17 6.32 -57.10
CA ALA A 339 -34.15 7.32 -56.03
C ALA A 339 -34.49 8.75 -56.49
N LYS A 340 -35.54 8.90 -57.32
CA LYS A 340 -35.95 10.18 -57.94
C LYS A 340 -34.82 10.85 -58.75
N GLY A 341 -34.07 10.07 -59.52
CA GLY A 341 -32.98 10.54 -60.38
C GLY A 341 -31.66 10.79 -59.66
N LYS A 342 -31.55 10.42 -58.38
CA LYS A 342 -30.32 10.57 -57.57
C LYS A 342 -29.54 9.26 -57.36
N GLY A 343 -30.06 8.15 -57.88
CA GLY A 343 -29.47 6.81 -57.76
C GLY A 343 -28.82 6.36 -59.07
N PHE A 344 -29.26 5.23 -59.61
CA PHE A 344 -28.81 4.72 -60.91
C PHE A 344 -29.56 5.39 -62.07
N SER A 345 -28.83 5.57 -63.16
CA SER A 345 -29.39 6.02 -64.43
C SER A 345 -30.30 4.94 -65.03
N PRO A 346 -31.29 5.33 -65.87
CA PRO A 346 -32.16 4.36 -66.53
C PRO A 346 -31.41 3.32 -67.37
N SER A 347 -30.27 3.69 -67.97
CA SER A 347 -29.40 2.76 -68.70
C SER A 347 -28.76 1.72 -67.78
N GLU A 348 -28.16 2.13 -66.66
CA GLU A 348 -27.57 1.20 -65.66
C GLU A 348 -28.63 0.24 -65.13
N MET A 349 -29.85 0.72 -64.88
CA MET A 349 -30.94 -0.12 -64.39
C MET A 349 -31.46 -1.10 -65.45
N ARG A 350 -31.48 -0.72 -66.72
CA ARG A 350 -31.83 -1.63 -67.82
C ARG A 350 -30.78 -2.74 -67.95
N ASP A 351 -29.51 -2.38 -67.88
CA ASP A 351 -28.41 -3.36 -67.97
C ASP A 351 -28.44 -4.32 -66.76
N ALA A 352 -29.01 -3.89 -65.63
CA ALA A 352 -29.36 -4.71 -64.48
C ALA A 352 -30.68 -5.49 -64.58
N GLY A 353 -31.37 -5.46 -65.73
CA GLY A 353 -32.56 -6.27 -66.02
C GLY A 353 -33.91 -5.62 -65.71
N HIS A 354 -33.98 -4.32 -65.45
CA HIS A 354 -35.26 -3.62 -65.21
C HIS A 354 -35.96 -3.23 -66.53
N THR A 355 -37.24 -3.57 -66.65
CA THR A 355 -38.09 -3.26 -67.82
C THR A 355 -38.49 -1.78 -67.88
N ALA A 356 -38.87 -1.29 -69.06
CA ALA A 356 -39.32 0.10 -69.21
C ALA A 356 -40.58 0.40 -68.37
N ARG A 357 -41.44 -0.60 -68.16
CA ARG A 357 -42.63 -0.49 -67.28
C ARG A 357 -42.23 -0.31 -65.81
N GLN A 358 -41.25 -1.07 -65.33
CA GLN A 358 -40.73 -0.93 -63.96
C GLN A 358 -40.06 0.42 -63.74
N LEU A 359 -39.30 0.91 -64.72
CA LEU A 359 -38.67 2.24 -64.68
C LEU A 359 -39.70 3.38 -64.71
N ARG A 360 -40.75 3.26 -65.52
CA ARG A 360 -41.88 4.21 -65.50
C ARG A 360 -42.54 4.21 -64.11
N GLY A 361 -42.79 3.05 -63.52
CA GLY A 361 -43.33 2.91 -62.16
C GLY A 361 -42.43 3.52 -61.07
N ALA A 362 -41.12 3.50 -61.28
CA ALA A 362 -40.14 4.16 -60.41
C ALA A 362 -40.11 5.70 -60.54
N GLY A 363 -40.85 6.27 -61.50
CA GLY A 363 -40.92 7.72 -61.74
C GLY A 363 -39.90 8.25 -62.76
N VAL A 364 -39.33 7.39 -63.62
CA VAL A 364 -38.49 7.82 -64.74
C VAL A 364 -39.35 8.45 -65.83
N ALA A 365 -38.95 9.63 -66.31
CA ALA A 365 -39.67 10.33 -67.39
C ALA A 365 -39.56 9.57 -68.72
N VAL A 366 -40.64 9.57 -69.51
CA VAL A 366 -40.68 8.87 -70.81
C VAL A 366 -39.56 9.33 -71.75
N ALA A 367 -39.21 10.62 -71.73
CA ALA A 367 -38.10 11.17 -72.52
C ALA A 367 -36.73 10.53 -72.15
N MET A 368 -36.49 10.29 -70.87
CA MET A 368 -35.26 9.64 -70.40
C MET A 368 -35.23 8.14 -70.72
N LEU A 369 -36.39 7.49 -70.84
CA LEU A 369 -36.51 6.11 -71.28
C LEU A 369 -36.22 5.97 -72.78
N THR A 370 -36.67 6.93 -73.60
CA THR A 370 -36.36 6.96 -75.04
C THR A 370 -34.88 7.27 -75.31
N GLU A 371 -34.25 8.13 -74.50
CA GLU A 371 -32.82 8.45 -74.61
C GLU A 371 -31.91 7.30 -74.14
N ALA A 372 -32.35 6.51 -73.15
CA ALA A 372 -31.59 5.35 -72.66
C ALA A 372 -31.58 4.15 -73.62
N GLY A 373 -32.43 4.15 -74.66
CA GLY A 373 -32.50 3.12 -75.71
C GLY A 373 -33.93 2.63 -75.94
N ASP A 374 -34.32 2.55 -77.21
CA ASP A 374 -35.68 2.29 -77.68
C ASP A 374 -36.31 1.01 -77.13
N LEU A 375 -37.51 1.14 -76.56
CA LEU A 375 -38.69 0.36 -76.95
C LEU A 375 -39.95 1.04 -76.38
N LEU A 376 -40.50 1.96 -77.16
CA LEU A 376 -41.91 2.39 -77.08
C LEU A 376 -42.90 1.19 -77.09
N ALA A 377 -42.44 -0.04 -77.38
CA ALA A 377 -43.26 -1.25 -77.45
C ALA A 377 -43.63 -1.85 -76.07
N GLU A 378 -42.83 -1.68 -75.02
CA GLU A 378 -43.16 -2.19 -73.66
C GLU A 378 -44.10 -1.26 -72.88
N LEU A 379 -44.33 -0.05 -73.39
CA LEU A 379 -45.07 1.02 -72.74
C LEU A 379 -46.56 1.10 -73.14
N LYS A 380 -47.01 0.18 -74.01
CA LYS A 380 -48.41 0.00 -74.41
C LYS A 380 -49.20 -0.83 -73.40
#